data_AF-A0A6A7KFB9-F1
#
_entry.id   AF-A0A6A7KFB9-F1
#
_cell.length_a   1.000
_cell.length_b   1.000
_cell.length_c   1.000
_cell.angle_alpha   90.00
_cell.angle_beta   90.00
_cell.angle_gamma   90.00
#
_symmetry.space_group_name_H-M   'P 1'
#
loop_
_entity.id
_entity.type
_entity.pdbx_description
1 polymer ?
#
loop_
_entity_poly.entity_id
_entity_poly.type
_entity_poly.pdbx_seq_one_letter_code
_entity_poly.pdbx_strand_id
1 'polypeptide(L)'
;MINLKKLFRRKKGQGALEYLFMVAAALIIIFVVVRYITGAGQEATGQIDLTILQNKAELAKSSMEARGWNLDSYTLVTIKKNENKFEIDSNGDNTADITVSYAKSDYKDDINQLTEADYQGKTIKELYDMCSAGDVGACKIMAALGGS
;
A
#
# COMPACT_ATOMS: atom_id res chain seq x y z
N MET A 1 -20.85 30.90 78.93
CA MET A 1 -19.53 30.70 78.26
C MET A 1 -19.65 29.54 77.29
N ILE A 2 -19.64 29.81 75.98
CA ILE A 2 -19.72 28.77 74.93
C ILE A 2 -18.30 28.51 74.40
N ASN A 3 -17.90 27.25 74.41
CA ASN A 3 -16.54 26.79 74.17
C ASN A 3 -16.28 26.68 72.65
N LEU A 4 -15.54 27.64 72.09
CA LEU A 4 -15.28 27.78 70.64
C LEU A 4 -14.31 26.73 70.03
N LYS A 5 -13.89 25.70 70.76
CA LYS A 5 -12.84 24.75 70.33
C LYS A 5 -13.24 23.75 69.23
N LYS A 6 -14.43 23.84 68.64
CA LYS A 6 -14.96 22.80 67.72
C LYS A 6 -15.11 23.19 66.25
N LEU A 7 -14.49 24.29 65.78
CA LEU A 7 -14.79 24.86 64.45
C LEU A 7 -13.76 24.62 63.33
N PHE A 8 -12.70 23.82 63.54
CA PHE A 8 -11.76 23.51 62.45
C PHE A 8 -11.49 22.00 62.30
N ARG A 9 -12.49 21.25 61.85
CA ARG A 9 -12.21 20.05 61.04
C ARG A 9 -11.67 20.54 59.70
N ARG A 10 -10.34 20.60 59.55
CA ARG A 10 -9.71 20.63 58.22
C ARG A 10 -10.15 19.37 57.47
N LYS A 11 -11.16 19.47 56.61
CA LYS A 11 -11.29 18.54 55.49
C LYS A 11 -10.01 18.71 54.69
N LYS A 12 -9.13 17.71 54.75
CA LYS A 12 -7.93 17.60 53.93
C LYS A 12 -8.44 17.42 52.50
N GLY A 13 -8.76 18.52 51.84
CA GLY A 13 -9.11 18.52 50.43
C GLY A 13 -7.96 17.86 49.69
N GLN A 14 -8.29 16.83 48.92
CA GLN A 14 -7.39 16.18 47.97
C GLN A 14 -6.68 17.30 47.22
N GLY A 15 -5.35 17.36 47.33
CA GLY A 15 -4.59 18.52 46.89
C GLY A 15 -4.81 18.69 45.39
N ALA A 16 -4.97 19.92 44.89
CA ALA A 16 -5.06 20.18 43.45
C ALA A 16 -3.91 19.53 42.65
N LEU A 17 -2.79 19.28 43.32
CA LEU A 17 -1.62 18.56 42.82
C LEU A 17 -1.87 17.07 42.53
N GLU A 18 -2.68 16.38 43.33
CA GLU A 18 -3.05 14.98 43.10
C GLU A 18 -3.97 14.85 41.87
N TYR A 19 -4.88 15.82 41.68
CA TYR A 19 -5.73 15.90 40.49
C TYR A 19 -4.91 16.16 39.22
N LEU A 20 -3.91 17.05 39.29
CA LEU A 20 -3.00 17.31 38.16
C LEU A 20 -2.21 16.06 37.75
N PHE A 21 -1.71 15.29 38.71
CA PHE A 21 -1.00 14.05 38.42
C PHE A 21 -1.89 12.98 37.78
N MET A 22 -3.14 12.86 38.25
CA MET A 22 -4.08 11.88 37.69
C MET A 22 -4.43 12.21 36.23
N VAL A 23 -4.65 13.49 35.92
CA VAL A 23 -4.92 13.95 34.56
C VAL A 23 -3.69 13.78 33.67
N ALA A 24 -2.49 14.11 34.15
CA ALA A 24 -1.26 13.93 33.39
C ALA A 24 -1.01 12.46 33.03
N ALA A 25 -1.22 11.54 33.98
CA ALA A 25 -1.10 10.10 33.72
C ALA A 25 -2.10 9.63 32.67
N ALA A 26 -3.35 10.07 32.75
CA ALA A 26 -4.38 9.73 31.76
C ALA A 26 -3.99 10.23 30.35
N LEU A 27 -3.48 11.45 30.23
CA LEU A 27 -3.05 12.02 28.94
C LEU A 27 -1.85 11.27 28.34
N ILE A 28 -0.89 10.86 29.16
CA ILE A 28 0.26 10.07 28.70
C ILE A 28 -0.22 8.71 28.16
N ILE A 29 -1.12 8.03 28.85
CA ILE A 29 -1.66 6.74 28.41
C ILE A 29 -2.39 6.89 27.07
N ILE A 30 -3.26 7.91 26.94
CA ILE A 30 -3.97 8.19 25.68
C ILE A 30 -2.98 8.44 24.54
N PHE A 31 -1.94 9.23 24.77
CA PHE A 31 -0.92 9.54 23.76
C PHE A 31 -0.18 8.29 23.28
N VAL A 32 0.21 7.40 24.19
CA VAL A 32 0.88 6.14 23.84
C VAL A 32 -0.04 5.22 23.03
N VAL A 33 -1.31 5.10 23.44
CA VAL A 33 -2.29 4.26 22.73
C VAL A 33 -2.54 4.79 21.32
N VAL A 34 -2.76 6.10 21.17
CA VAL A 34 -2.95 6.71 19.84
C VAL A 34 -1.72 6.49 18.97
N ARG A 35 -0.51 6.73 19.49
CA ARG A 35 0.73 6.49 18.75
C ARG A 35 0.90 5.03 18.32
N TYR A 36 0.54 4.08 19.19
CA TYR A 36 0.61 2.66 18.89
C TYR A 36 -0.40 2.25 17.81
N ILE A 37 -1.65 2.72 17.89
CA ILE A 37 -2.69 2.45 16.88
C ILE A 37 -2.31 3.09 15.53
N THR A 38 -1.79 4.32 15.52
CA THR A 38 -1.37 4.99 14.28
C THR A 38 -0.14 4.31 13.66
N GLY A 39 0.84 3.90 14.47
CA GLY A 39 2.01 3.16 13.97
C GLY A 39 1.66 1.78 13.42
N ALA A 40 0.83 1.01 14.14
CA ALA A 40 0.35 -0.30 13.68
C ALA A 40 -0.56 -0.19 12.44
N GLY A 41 -1.32 0.90 12.32
CA GLY A 41 -2.14 1.17 11.14
C GLY A 41 -1.31 1.43 9.88
N GLN A 42 -0.19 2.14 9.99
CA GLN A 42 0.68 2.44 8.83
C GLN A 42 1.40 1.20 8.29
N GLU A 43 1.89 0.32 9.16
CA GLU A 43 2.52 -0.95 8.74
C GLU A 43 1.50 -1.94 8.16
N ALA A 44 0.29 -1.99 8.72
CA ALA A 44 -0.79 -2.85 8.21
C ALA A 44 -1.26 -2.40 6.82
N THR A 45 -1.31 -1.09 6.55
CA THR A 45 -1.80 -0.59 5.24
C THR A 45 -0.87 -1.01 4.10
N GLY A 46 0.45 -0.95 4.31
CA GLY A 46 1.43 -1.35 3.28
C GLY A 46 1.46 -2.85 2.98
N GLN A 47 1.33 -3.71 3.99
CA GLN A 47 1.26 -5.16 3.79
C GLN A 47 -0.06 -5.64 3.18
N ILE A 48 -1.17 -5.00 3.55
CA ILE A 48 -2.49 -5.30 2.96
C ILE A 48 -2.49 -4.93 1.47
N ASP A 49 -1.92 -3.78 1.10
CA ASP A 49 -1.86 -3.36 -0.31
C ASP A 49 -1.05 -4.33 -1.17
N LEU A 50 0.11 -4.81 -0.69
CA LEU A 50 0.94 -5.75 -1.45
C LEU A 50 0.24 -7.10 -1.64
N THR A 51 -0.43 -7.61 -0.60
CA THR A 51 -1.16 -8.88 -0.70
C THR A 51 -2.33 -8.78 -1.70
N ILE A 52 -3.06 -7.67 -1.69
CA ILE A 52 -4.14 -7.42 -2.66
C ILE A 52 -3.58 -7.32 -4.08
N LEU A 53 -2.47 -6.62 -4.24
CA LEU A 53 -1.78 -6.46 -5.53
C LEU A 53 -1.31 -7.81 -6.08
N GLN A 54 -0.74 -8.68 -5.25
CA GLN A 54 -0.34 -10.03 -5.64
C GLN A 54 -1.53 -10.89 -6.07
N ASN A 55 -2.65 -10.81 -5.35
CA ASN A 55 -3.88 -11.51 -5.75
C ASN A 55 -4.42 -10.99 -7.10
N LYS A 56 -4.35 -9.67 -7.35
CA LYS A 56 -4.71 -9.10 -8.64
C LYS A 56 -3.75 -9.53 -9.76
N ALA A 57 -2.46 -9.65 -9.47
CA ALA A 57 -1.47 -10.16 -10.41
C ALA A 57 -1.71 -11.63 -10.76
N GLU A 58 -2.12 -12.46 -9.79
CA GLU A 58 -2.50 -13.86 -10.05
C GLU A 58 -3.73 -13.96 -10.95
N LEU A 59 -4.74 -13.13 -10.69
CA LEU A 59 -5.93 -13.05 -11.54
C LEU A 59 -5.59 -12.57 -12.95
N ALA A 60 -4.69 -11.58 -13.06
CA ALA A 60 -4.20 -11.06 -14.33
C ALA A 60 -3.44 -12.13 -15.13
N LYS A 61 -2.55 -12.87 -14.46
CA LYS A 61 -1.87 -14.02 -15.06
C LYS A 61 -2.87 -15.03 -15.60
N SER A 62 -3.81 -15.46 -14.76
CA SER A 62 -4.86 -16.42 -15.15
C SER A 62 -5.70 -15.92 -16.33
N SER A 63 -6.04 -14.62 -16.37
CA SER A 63 -6.83 -14.04 -17.46
C SER A 63 -6.04 -13.95 -18.77
N MET A 64 -4.73 -13.68 -18.70
CA MET A 64 -3.83 -13.67 -19.86
C MET A 64 -3.61 -15.08 -20.40
N GLU A 65 -3.34 -16.07 -19.54
CA GLU A 65 -3.21 -17.48 -19.94
C GLU A 65 -4.51 -17.98 -20.61
N ALA A 66 -5.68 -17.59 -20.09
CA ALA A 66 -6.97 -17.92 -20.69
C ALA A 66 -7.17 -17.29 -22.07
N ARG A 67 -6.53 -16.15 -22.36
CA ARG A 67 -6.50 -15.51 -23.69
C ARG A 67 -5.44 -16.11 -24.62
N GLY A 68 -4.68 -17.11 -24.16
CA GLY A 68 -3.63 -17.77 -24.93
C GLY A 68 -2.28 -17.05 -24.91
N TRP A 69 -2.06 -16.13 -23.97
CA TRP A 69 -0.76 -15.48 -23.82
C TRP A 69 0.26 -16.44 -23.23
N ASN A 70 1.46 -16.43 -23.79
CA ASN A 70 2.59 -17.18 -23.25
C ASN A 70 3.46 -16.24 -22.40
N LEU A 71 3.32 -16.31 -21.07
CA LEU A 71 4.00 -15.39 -20.17
C LEU A 71 5.53 -15.46 -20.24
N ASP A 72 6.08 -16.60 -20.64
CA ASP A 72 7.53 -16.81 -20.78
C ASP A 72 8.12 -16.13 -22.02
N SER A 73 7.34 -15.93 -23.09
CA SER A 73 7.82 -15.34 -24.33
C SER A 73 7.37 -13.89 -24.54
N TYR A 74 6.29 -13.47 -23.89
CA TYR A 74 5.75 -12.13 -24.06
C TYR A 74 6.60 -11.16 -23.22
N THR A 75 7.15 -10.12 -23.83
CA THR A 75 8.02 -9.15 -23.15
C THR A 75 7.42 -7.75 -23.15
N LEU A 76 7.62 -7.02 -22.06
CA LEU A 76 7.24 -5.61 -21.98
C LEU A 76 8.30 -4.76 -22.69
N VAL A 77 7.98 -4.28 -23.89
CA VAL A 77 8.90 -3.50 -24.72
C VAL A 77 8.99 -2.06 -24.27
N THR A 78 7.86 -1.44 -23.92
CA THR A 78 7.80 -0.01 -23.56
C THR A 78 6.51 0.33 -22.83
N ILE A 79 6.57 1.33 -21.96
CA ILE A 79 5.42 1.93 -21.29
C ILE A 79 5.19 3.33 -21.90
N LYS A 80 4.23 3.45 -22.82
CA LYS A 80 3.82 4.72 -23.43
C LYS A 80 2.97 5.54 -22.45
N LYS A 81 3.62 6.17 -21.47
CA LYS A 81 2.98 6.95 -20.40
C LYS A 81 2.00 8.02 -20.89
N ASN A 82 2.40 8.77 -21.93
CA ASN A 82 1.57 9.82 -22.51
C ASN A 82 0.28 9.29 -23.15
N GLU A 83 0.28 8.01 -23.56
CA GLU A 83 -0.87 7.36 -24.20
C GLU A 83 -1.58 6.37 -23.29
N ASN A 84 -1.04 6.12 -22.09
CA ASN A 84 -1.48 5.10 -21.15
C ASN A 84 -1.56 3.70 -21.80
N LYS A 85 -0.49 3.29 -22.49
CA LYS A 85 -0.40 2.00 -23.17
C LYS A 85 0.88 1.23 -22.83
N PHE A 86 0.76 -0.08 -22.72
CA PHE A 86 1.88 -1.01 -22.75
C PHE A 86 2.09 -1.49 -24.18
N GLU A 87 3.35 -1.54 -24.58
CA GLU A 87 3.80 -2.16 -25.81
C GLU A 87 4.47 -3.48 -25.45
N ILE A 88 3.96 -4.58 -26.02
CA ILE A 88 4.35 -5.94 -25.69
C ILE A 88 4.78 -6.63 -26.98
N ASP A 89 5.86 -7.39 -26.90
CA ASP A 89 6.38 -8.26 -27.95
C ASP A 89 5.99 -9.70 -27.63
N SER A 90 5.27 -10.37 -28.54
CA SER A 90 4.86 -11.77 -28.42
C SER A 90 5.82 -12.77 -29.09
N ASN A 91 6.74 -12.29 -29.93
CA ASN A 91 7.60 -13.10 -30.80
C ASN A 91 9.06 -13.18 -30.33
N GLY A 92 9.45 -12.37 -29.34
CA GLY A 92 10.81 -12.36 -28.78
C GLY A 92 11.83 -11.62 -29.65
N ASP A 93 11.37 -10.77 -30.57
CA ASP A 93 12.20 -9.95 -31.45
C ASP A 93 12.40 -8.51 -30.91
N ASN A 94 11.96 -8.24 -29.69
CA ASN A 94 11.92 -6.93 -29.02
C ASN A 94 11.16 -5.87 -29.82
N THR A 95 10.24 -6.29 -30.70
CA THR A 95 9.39 -5.39 -31.47
C THR A 95 7.96 -5.51 -30.98
N ALA A 96 7.39 -4.39 -30.53
CA ALA A 96 6.03 -4.39 -30.02
C ALA A 96 5.02 -4.73 -31.13
N ASP A 97 4.27 -5.80 -30.94
CA ASP A 97 3.20 -6.26 -31.82
C ASP A 97 1.83 -6.25 -31.12
N ILE A 98 1.81 -6.18 -29.79
CA ILE A 98 0.62 -6.06 -28.96
C ILE A 98 0.63 -4.73 -28.23
N THR A 99 -0.51 -4.04 -28.25
CA THR A 99 -0.72 -2.79 -27.50
C THR A 99 -1.87 -2.96 -26.52
N VAL A 100 -1.61 -2.72 -25.24
CA VAL A 100 -2.60 -2.82 -24.17
C VAL A 100 -2.82 -1.48 -23.51
N SER A 101 -4.07 -0.99 -23.51
CA SER A 101 -4.40 0.25 -22.82
C SER A 101 -4.60 0.01 -21.33
N TYR A 102 -3.92 0.79 -20.49
CA TYR A 102 -4.15 0.85 -19.05
C TYR A 102 -4.86 2.13 -18.61
N ALA A 103 -5.46 2.88 -19.54
CA ALA A 103 -6.14 4.15 -19.25
C ALA A 103 -7.29 4.01 -18.24
N LYS A 104 -7.92 2.83 -18.16
CA LYS A 104 -8.99 2.50 -17.22
C LYS A 104 -8.51 1.81 -15.94
N SER A 105 -7.21 1.58 -15.79
CA SER A 105 -6.65 0.94 -14.60
C SER A 105 -6.68 1.89 -13.41
N ASP A 106 -7.03 1.35 -12.23
CA ASP A 106 -6.90 2.05 -10.95
C ASP A 106 -5.45 2.50 -10.67
N TYR A 107 -4.47 1.86 -11.33
CA TYR A 107 -3.02 2.10 -11.14
C TYR A 107 -2.39 3.02 -12.18
N LYS A 108 -3.19 3.66 -13.04
CA LYS A 108 -2.70 4.50 -14.15
C LYS A 108 -1.69 5.56 -13.70
N ASP A 109 -2.01 6.32 -12.65
CA ASP A 109 -1.16 7.41 -12.18
C ASP A 109 0.15 6.90 -11.56
N ASP A 110 0.09 5.76 -10.88
CA ASP A 110 1.26 5.09 -10.34
C ASP A 110 2.18 4.56 -11.44
N ILE A 111 1.62 3.92 -12.47
CA ILE A 111 2.38 3.39 -13.62
C ILE A 111 3.10 4.53 -14.34
N ASN A 112 2.47 5.68 -14.49
CA ASN A 112 3.09 6.84 -15.12
C ASN A 112 4.27 7.40 -14.31
N GLN A 113 4.33 7.11 -13.00
CA GLN A 113 5.45 7.50 -12.13
C GLN A 113 6.57 6.46 -12.06
N LEU A 114 6.36 5.22 -12.54
CA LEU A 114 7.38 4.16 -12.50
C LEU A 114 8.59 4.49 -13.39
N THR A 115 9.77 4.06 -12.99
CA THR A 115 10.97 4.11 -13.84
C THR A 115 10.89 2.98 -14.87
N GLU A 116 10.70 3.34 -16.14
CA GLU A 116 10.48 2.37 -17.23
C GLU A 116 11.63 1.37 -17.37
N ALA A 117 12.87 1.83 -17.16
CA ALA A 117 14.07 1.01 -17.27
C ALA A 117 14.10 -0.21 -16.32
N ASP A 118 13.34 -0.18 -15.23
CA ASP A 118 13.31 -1.29 -14.25
C ASP A 118 12.48 -2.47 -14.76
N TYR A 119 11.53 -2.22 -15.67
CA TYR A 119 10.54 -3.20 -16.14
C TYR A 119 10.67 -3.51 -17.64
N GLN A 120 11.31 -2.63 -18.41
CA GLN A 120 11.52 -2.80 -19.84
C GLN A 120 12.36 -4.06 -20.14
N GLY A 121 11.97 -4.79 -21.18
CA GLY A 121 12.61 -6.02 -21.63
C GLY A 121 12.37 -7.23 -20.73
N LYS A 122 11.60 -7.08 -19.64
CA LYS A 122 11.17 -8.20 -18.80
C LYS A 122 10.03 -8.96 -19.50
N THR A 123 10.08 -10.27 -19.42
CA THR A 123 8.95 -11.12 -19.76
C THR A 123 7.78 -10.87 -18.79
N ILE A 124 6.54 -11.15 -19.22
CA ILE A 124 5.37 -11.05 -18.34
C ILE A 124 5.54 -12.01 -17.14
N LYS A 125 6.19 -13.17 -17.34
CA LYS A 125 6.56 -14.06 -16.24
C LYS A 125 7.54 -13.42 -15.27
N GLU A 126 8.59 -12.76 -15.74
CA GLU A 126 9.52 -12.06 -14.84
C GLU A 126 8.84 -10.92 -14.08
N LEU A 127 7.91 -10.18 -14.71
CA LEU A 127 7.10 -9.16 -14.03
C LEU A 127 6.21 -9.78 -12.95
N TYR A 128 5.62 -10.95 -13.22
CA TYR A 128 4.89 -11.70 -12.22
C TYR A 128 5.80 -12.15 -11.07
N ASP A 129 6.96 -12.74 -11.37
CA ASP A 129 7.92 -13.21 -10.37
C ASP A 129 8.45 -12.05 -9.50
N MET A 130 8.69 -10.88 -10.10
CA MET A 130 9.03 -9.64 -9.38
C MET A 130 7.91 -9.20 -8.44
N CYS A 131 6.65 -9.25 -8.90
CA CYS A 131 5.50 -8.96 -8.06
C CYS A 131 5.38 -9.95 -6.88
N SER A 132 5.56 -11.24 -7.13
CA SER A 132 5.58 -12.27 -6.09
C SER A 132 6.74 -12.08 -5.10
N ALA A 133 7.87 -11.53 -5.55
CA ALA A 133 9.00 -11.16 -4.70
C ALA A 133 8.79 -9.86 -3.89
N GLY A 134 7.68 -9.14 -4.13
CA GLY A 134 7.30 -7.94 -3.38
C GLY A 134 7.50 -6.62 -4.12
N ASP A 135 7.82 -6.65 -5.41
CA ASP A 135 7.92 -5.45 -6.22
C ASP A 135 6.53 -4.86 -6.53
N VAL A 136 6.24 -3.73 -5.89
CA VAL A 136 4.95 -3.04 -6.00
C VAL A 136 4.70 -2.54 -7.44
N GLY A 137 5.72 -2.07 -8.14
CA GLY A 137 5.57 -1.54 -9.50
C GLY A 137 5.24 -2.65 -10.49
N ALA A 138 5.93 -3.78 -10.39
CA ALA A 138 5.65 -4.97 -11.18
C ALA A 138 4.21 -5.47 -10.94
N CYS A 139 3.75 -5.49 -9.68
CA CYS A 139 2.37 -5.88 -9.38
C CYS A 139 1.34 -4.93 -10.00
N LYS A 140 1.60 -3.61 -9.98
CA LYS A 140 0.70 -2.63 -10.59
C LYS A 140 0.63 -2.77 -12.10
N ILE A 141 1.76 -3.05 -12.75
CA ILE A 141 1.82 -3.37 -14.19
C ILE A 141 1.00 -4.63 -14.47
N MET A 142 1.23 -5.72 -13.73
CA MET A 142 0.49 -6.98 -13.87
C MET A 142 -1.02 -6.77 -13.70
N ALA A 143 -1.44 -6.07 -12.65
CA ALA A 143 -2.83 -5.79 -12.39
C ALA A 143 -3.49 -4.95 -13.51
N ALA A 144 -2.75 -4.00 -14.08
CA ALA A 144 -3.22 -3.19 -15.20
C ALA A 144 -3.32 -3.97 -16.51
N LEU A 145 -2.40 -4.91 -16.76
CA LEU A 145 -2.45 -5.82 -17.91
C LEU A 145 -3.67 -6.75 -17.85
N GLY A 146 -3.95 -7.33 -16.68
CA GLY A 146 -5.07 -8.26 -16.52
C GLY A 146 -6.46 -7.64 -16.59
N GLY A 147 -6.58 -6.34 -16.27
CA GLY A 147 -7.85 -5.59 -16.28
C GLY A 147 -8.23 -4.98 -17.63
N SER A 148 -7.39 -5.16 -18.65
CA SER A 148 -7.57 -4.60 -20.00
C SER A 148 -8.35 -5.51 -20.94
#